data_AF-A0A7R9ZNV7-F1
#
_entry.id   AF-A0A7R9ZNV7-F1
#
_cell.length_a   1.000
_cell.length_b   1.000
_cell.length_c   1.000
_cell.angle_alpha   90.00
_cell.angle_beta   90.00
_cell.angle_gamma   90.00
#
_symmetry.space_group_name_H-M   'P 1'
#
loop_
_entity.id
_entity.type
_entity.pdbx_description
1 polymer ?
#
loop_
_entity_poly.entity_id
_entity_poly.type
_entity_poly.pdbx_seq_one_letter_code
_entity_poly.pdbx_strand_id
1 'polypeptide(L)'
;DYAEKSLRVTQLQVGQTFPACVARQAVIDRVVRIQSPLEAGIDSVCQWCTILFRTIIATNGQAVLAAKHDPGIGTDVARVVADCLHSSRMTEIGAMLLTKATNVTEEDDDGIQLLERLSDDEVKRFQLKLARSMVVFVELLHLLIARNRDMLLDVIQTRKKSDGAASIHKSLKRSVSRPETSSSRPPDVPSHRRYRSRARSFGTVDMAQIQSESGRPSDDTISHSATHVATNEESHSVAESTGTDKDRTDAAIRLQSELQRSFISLCKALYPMILGIMGPSETPRWLKQCSLDNYFSSYTYRQTKIRKLARCGVFCVVYDALALRMILRIMLCMLSQCIVFGLDDF
;
A
#
# COMPACT_ATOMS: atom_id res chain seq x y z
N ASP A 1 13.30 17.72 -1.21
CA ASP A 1 12.05 18.26 -1.79
C ASP A 1 11.84 17.84 -3.23
N TYR A 2 10.78 17.07 -3.50
CA TYR A 2 10.33 16.81 -4.88
C TYR A 2 9.38 17.90 -5.41
N ALA A 3 8.75 18.67 -4.52
CA ALA A 3 7.76 19.68 -4.92
C ALA A 3 8.33 21.04 -5.28
N GLU A 4 9.56 21.34 -4.86
CA GLU A 4 10.10 22.70 -4.98
C GLU A 4 11.10 22.84 -6.13
N LYS A 5 11.58 21.72 -6.70
CA LYS A 5 12.68 21.74 -7.66
C LYS A 5 12.32 21.00 -8.93
N SER A 6 12.40 21.71 -10.04
CA SER A 6 12.39 21.09 -11.37
C SER A 6 13.59 20.15 -11.51
N LEU A 7 13.37 19.00 -12.15
CA LEU A 7 14.41 18.00 -12.38
C LEU A 7 15.03 18.18 -13.75
N ARG A 8 16.36 18.17 -13.84
CA ARG A 8 17.07 18.17 -15.11
C ARG A 8 17.28 16.74 -15.60
N VAL A 9 16.49 16.33 -16.59
CA VAL A 9 16.55 14.99 -17.20
C VAL A 9 17.47 15.04 -18.42
N THR A 10 18.48 14.15 -18.46
CA THR A 10 19.38 14.03 -19.61
C THR A 10 19.13 12.69 -20.32
N GLN A 11 18.67 12.75 -21.56
CA GLN A 11 18.54 11.61 -22.46
C GLN A 11 19.80 11.48 -23.32
N LEU A 12 20.40 10.30 -23.30
CA LEU A 12 21.60 9.97 -24.08
C LEU A 12 21.25 8.92 -25.13
N GLN A 13 21.63 9.18 -26.38
CA GLN A 13 21.53 8.20 -27.46
C GLN A 13 22.92 7.62 -27.73
N VAL A 14 22.98 6.31 -27.94
CA VAL A 14 24.20 5.57 -28.33
C VAL A 14 24.04 4.99 -29.74
N GLY A 15 25.16 4.69 -30.39
CA GLY A 15 25.18 4.21 -31.78
C GLY A 15 24.53 2.84 -32.00
N GLN A 16 24.58 1.94 -31.02
CA GLN A 16 23.99 0.60 -31.10
C GLN A 16 23.16 0.29 -29.85
N THR A 17 22.03 -0.40 -30.02
CA THR A 17 21.19 -0.83 -28.89
C THR A 17 21.87 -1.92 -28.07
N PHE A 18 21.72 -1.88 -26.75
CA PHE A 18 22.17 -2.97 -25.88
C PHE A 18 21.19 -4.17 -25.90
N PRO A 19 21.68 -5.41 -25.76
CA PRO A 19 23.09 -5.80 -25.62
C PRO A 19 23.89 -5.67 -26.93
N ALA A 20 25.16 -5.30 -26.85
CA ALA A 20 26.07 -5.14 -27.99
C ALA A 20 27.38 -5.93 -27.75
N CYS A 21 28.24 -6.08 -28.78
CA CYS A 21 29.54 -6.74 -28.65
C CYS A 21 30.57 -5.96 -27.81
N VAL A 22 30.22 -4.73 -27.41
CA VAL A 22 31.04 -3.86 -26.57
C VAL A 22 30.25 -3.41 -25.33
N ALA A 23 30.94 -3.35 -24.19
CA ALA A 23 30.36 -2.89 -22.92
C ALA A 23 30.26 -1.36 -22.80
N ARG A 24 30.98 -0.62 -23.64
CA ARG A 24 31.01 0.85 -23.66
C ARG A 24 30.78 1.32 -25.08
N GLN A 25 29.94 2.35 -25.22
CA GLN A 25 29.63 2.97 -26.50
C GLN A 25 29.73 4.49 -26.36
N ALA A 26 30.11 5.16 -27.44
CA ALA A 26 30.09 6.62 -27.50
C ALA A 26 28.64 7.13 -27.52
N VAL A 27 28.40 8.23 -26.80
CA VAL A 27 27.14 8.97 -26.90
C VAL A 27 27.14 9.74 -28.21
N ILE A 28 26.14 9.49 -29.05
CA ILE A 28 25.98 10.13 -30.36
C ILE A 28 25.07 11.36 -30.30
N ASP A 29 24.13 11.38 -29.36
CA ASP A 29 23.24 12.52 -29.14
C ASP A 29 22.91 12.69 -27.65
N ARG A 30 22.74 13.95 -27.24
CA ARG A 30 22.43 14.33 -25.86
C ARG A 30 21.32 15.38 -25.86
N VAL A 31 20.17 15.01 -25.33
CA VAL A 31 19.05 15.91 -25.11
C VAL A 31 18.89 16.17 -23.62
N VAL A 32 18.87 17.44 -23.22
CA VAL A 32 18.58 17.85 -21.84
C VAL A 32 17.20 18.47 -21.82
N ARG A 33 16.33 17.99 -20.94
CA ARG A 33 15.01 18.55 -20.68
C ARG A 33 14.87 18.85 -19.21
N ILE A 34 14.08 19.86 -18.89
CA ILE A 34 13.70 20.14 -17.51
C ILE A 34 12.29 19.61 -17.34
N GLN A 35 12.10 18.91 -16.23
CA GLN A 35 10.85 18.29 -15.83
C GLN A 35 10.31 19.07 -14.65
N SER A 36 9.07 19.53 -14.77
CA SER A 36 8.40 20.25 -13.69
C SER A 36 8.19 19.37 -12.45
N PRO A 37 8.04 19.95 -11.24
CA PRO A 37 7.70 19.19 -10.03
C PRO A 37 6.44 18.33 -10.19
N LEU A 38 5.45 18.82 -10.95
CA LEU A 38 4.22 18.08 -11.24
C LEU A 38 4.48 16.83 -12.08
N GLU A 39 5.27 16.95 -13.15
CA GLU A 39 5.65 15.80 -13.99
C GLU A 39 6.47 14.78 -13.21
N ALA A 40 7.45 15.25 -12.42
CA ALA A 40 8.26 14.39 -11.57
C ALA A 40 7.40 13.65 -10.52
N GLY A 41 6.42 14.34 -9.93
CA GLY A 41 5.45 13.75 -9.02
C GLY A 41 4.61 12.65 -9.69
N ILE A 42 4.14 12.89 -10.91
CA ILE A 42 3.38 11.89 -11.69
C ILE A 42 4.25 10.66 -11.96
N ASP A 43 5.48 10.83 -12.42
CA ASP A 43 6.40 9.72 -12.71
C ASP A 43 6.69 8.88 -11.46
N SER A 44 6.91 9.53 -10.32
CA SER A 44 7.09 8.86 -9.03
C SER A 44 5.87 8.01 -8.65
N VAL A 45 4.65 8.56 -8.74
CA VAL A 45 3.41 7.81 -8.49
C VAL A 45 3.26 6.64 -9.47
N CYS A 46 3.55 6.84 -10.74
CA CYS A 46 3.49 5.80 -11.76
C CYS A 46 4.50 4.66 -11.54
N GLN A 47 5.69 4.97 -11.04
CA GLN A 47 6.69 3.97 -10.65
C GLN A 47 6.15 3.07 -9.54
N TRP A 48 5.55 3.65 -8.49
CA TRP A 48 4.90 2.89 -7.43
C TRP A 48 3.71 2.06 -7.91
N CYS A 49 2.87 2.62 -8.80
CA CYS A 49 1.81 1.86 -9.46
C CYS A 49 2.36 0.65 -10.23
N THR A 50 3.51 0.80 -10.91
CA THR A 50 4.16 -0.29 -11.63
C THR A 50 4.63 -1.39 -10.68
N ILE A 51 5.23 -1.02 -9.55
CA ILE A 51 5.65 -1.97 -8.51
C ILE A 51 4.43 -2.73 -7.99
N LEU A 52 3.39 -2.03 -7.55
CA LEU A 52 2.16 -2.65 -7.04
C LEU A 52 1.47 -3.53 -8.07
N PHE A 53 1.42 -3.11 -9.33
CA PHE A 53 0.84 -3.90 -10.40
C PHE A 53 1.63 -5.19 -10.64
N ARG A 54 2.96 -5.11 -10.71
CA ARG A 54 3.82 -6.31 -10.80
C ARG A 54 3.62 -7.22 -9.60
N THR A 55 3.48 -6.67 -8.41
CA THR A 55 3.16 -7.43 -7.18
C THR A 55 1.79 -8.11 -7.25
N ILE A 56 0.77 -7.45 -7.79
CA ILE A 56 -0.57 -8.05 -8.01
C ILE A 56 -0.49 -9.20 -9.03
N ILE A 57 0.21 -8.99 -10.16
CA ILE A 57 0.38 -10.04 -11.17
C ILE A 57 1.20 -11.19 -10.60
N ALA A 58 2.30 -10.89 -9.90
CA ALA A 58 3.12 -11.88 -9.23
C ALA A 58 2.30 -12.66 -8.21
N THR A 59 1.48 -12.04 -7.38
CA THR A 59 0.60 -12.75 -6.42
C THR A 59 -0.54 -13.50 -7.10
N ASN A 60 -1.04 -13.04 -8.25
CA ASN A 60 -1.96 -13.82 -9.10
C ASN A 60 -1.27 -15.05 -9.71
N GLY A 61 0.02 -14.93 -10.04
CA GLY A 61 0.90 -16.00 -10.53
C GLY A 61 1.68 -16.74 -9.44
N GLN A 62 1.56 -16.38 -8.16
CA GLN A 62 2.25 -16.98 -7.00
C GLN A 62 1.25 -17.53 -5.98
N ALA A 63 0.08 -17.89 -6.49
CA ALA A 63 -0.39 -19.24 -6.22
C ALA A 63 0.49 -20.33 -6.91
N VAL A 64 1.36 -20.00 -7.89
CA VAL A 64 2.01 -21.02 -8.72
C VAL A 64 3.33 -21.58 -8.15
N LEU A 65 4.15 -20.88 -7.34
CA LEU A 65 5.42 -21.49 -6.85
C LEU A 65 5.97 -21.14 -5.44
N ALA A 66 5.47 -20.14 -4.68
CA ALA A 66 6.09 -19.80 -3.38
C ALA A 66 5.38 -20.39 -2.15
N ALA A 67 6.13 -21.28 -1.49
CA ALA A 67 6.10 -21.67 -0.09
C ALA A 67 4.75 -22.05 0.52
N LYS A 68 4.50 -23.37 0.62
CA LYS A 68 3.41 -24.04 1.36
C LYS A 68 3.19 -23.60 2.82
N HIS A 69 3.95 -22.64 3.36
CA HIS A 69 4.02 -22.38 4.78
C HIS A 69 3.71 -20.93 5.23
N ASP A 70 3.65 -19.94 4.33
CA ASP A 70 3.33 -18.57 4.75
C ASP A 70 1.83 -18.26 4.65
N PRO A 71 1.18 -17.81 5.75
CA PRO A 71 -0.21 -17.42 5.71
C PRO A 71 -0.41 -16.08 4.97
N GLY A 72 -1.43 -15.99 4.11
CA GLY A 72 -1.76 -14.77 3.38
C GLY A 72 -0.96 -14.59 2.10
N ILE A 73 -0.60 -13.34 1.75
CA ILE A 73 0.15 -13.01 0.52
C ILE A 73 1.67 -13.24 0.62
N GLY A 74 2.16 -13.71 1.78
CA GLY A 74 3.59 -13.86 2.06
C GLY A 74 4.23 -12.60 2.63
N THR A 75 5.35 -12.78 3.36
CA THR A 75 6.06 -11.70 4.05
C THR A 75 6.69 -10.68 3.10
N ASP A 76 7.25 -11.14 1.99
CA ASP A 76 7.94 -10.27 1.02
C ASP A 76 6.96 -9.34 0.31
N VAL A 77 5.82 -9.88 -0.09
CA VAL A 77 4.73 -9.10 -0.70
C VAL A 77 4.18 -8.10 0.31
N ALA A 78 3.97 -8.53 1.56
CA ALA A 78 3.49 -7.63 2.61
C ALA A 78 4.50 -6.50 2.92
N ARG A 79 5.81 -6.77 2.83
CA ARG A 79 6.87 -5.75 2.92
C ARG A 79 6.76 -4.73 1.79
N VAL A 80 6.59 -5.18 0.55
CA VAL A 80 6.39 -4.26 -0.59
C VAL A 80 5.15 -3.38 -0.39
N VAL A 81 4.05 -3.93 0.13
CA VAL A 81 2.84 -3.14 0.44
C VAL A 81 3.11 -2.14 1.56
N ALA A 82 3.84 -2.52 2.61
CA ALA A 82 4.24 -1.62 3.69
C ALA A 82 5.13 -0.48 3.18
N ASP A 83 6.14 -0.79 2.35
CA ASP A 83 7.01 0.21 1.73
C ASP A 83 6.22 1.18 0.85
N CYS A 84 5.24 0.69 0.10
CA CYS A 84 4.35 1.57 -0.67
C CYS A 84 3.54 2.48 0.24
N LEU A 85 3.06 2.02 1.40
CA LEU A 85 2.27 2.84 2.32
C LEU A 85 3.11 3.89 3.06
N HIS A 86 4.34 3.54 3.44
CA HIS A 86 5.16 4.35 4.33
C HIS A 86 6.26 5.14 3.61
N SER A 87 6.85 4.57 2.56
CA SER A 87 8.04 5.13 1.88
C SER A 87 7.71 5.84 0.56
N SER A 88 6.49 5.70 0.03
CA SER A 88 6.11 6.33 -1.24
C SER A 88 5.94 7.85 -1.19
N ARG A 89 5.83 8.43 0.02
CA ARG A 89 5.55 9.86 0.24
C ARG A 89 4.29 10.35 -0.47
N MET A 90 3.35 9.45 -0.77
CA MET A 90 2.14 9.75 -1.55
C MET A 90 1.31 10.89 -0.94
N THR A 91 1.19 10.94 0.39
CA THR A 91 0.51 12.03 1.11
C THR A 91 1.19 13.38 0.90
N GLU A 92 2.52 13.41 0.91
CA GLU A 92 3.33 14.61 0.72
C GLU A 92 3.21 15.13 -0.71
N ILE A 93 3.34 14.22 -1.70
CA ILE A 93 3.14 14.52 -3.12
C ILE A 93 1.76 15.13 -3.34
N GLY A 94 0.71 14.53 -2.77
CA GLY A 94 -0.65 15.06 -2.84
C GLY A 94 -0.76 16.46 -2.21
N ALA A 95 -0.26 16.62 -0.99
CA ALA A 95 -0.36 17.87 -0.23
C ALA A 95 0.34 19.03 -0.91
N MET A 96 1.50 18.79 -1.52
CA MET A 96 2.26 19.84 -2.16
C MET A 96 1.76 20.15 -3.58
N LEU A 97 1.37 19.14 -4.35
CA LEU A 97 1.11 19.30 -5.79
C LEU A 97 -0.36 19.42 -6.16
N LEU A 98 -1.30 18.95 -5.32
CA LEU A 98 -2.74 19.04 -5.57
C LEU A 98 -3.44 20.13 -4.76
N THR A 99 -2.77 20.76 -3.80
CA THR A 99 -3.35 21.90 -3.08
C THR A 99 -3.40 23.10 -4.02
N LYS A 100 -4.58 23.71 -4.16
CA LYS A 100 -4.72 24.93 -4.98
C LYS A 100 -3.80 26.00 -4.40
N ALA A 101 -2.92 26.56 -5.23
CA ALA A 101 -2.16 27.76 -4.93
C ALA A 101 -3.11 28.96 -4.93
N THR A 102 -4.03 29.04 -3.96
CA THR A 102 -4.99 30.16 -3.87
C THR A 102 -4.37 31.45 -3.35
N ASN A 103 -3.15 31.41 -2.81
CA ASN A 103 -2.60 32.53 -2.02
C ASN A 103 -1.20 32.96 -2.45
N VAL A 104 -0.76 32.69 -3.68
CA VAL A 104 0.51 33.27 -4.16
C VAL A 104 0.19 34.69 -4.62
N THR A 105 0.29 35.63 -3.68
CA THR A 105 0.30 37.07 -3.97
C THR A 105 1.42 37.35 -4.97
N GLU A 106 1.08 37.99 -6.09
CA GLU A 106 2.01 38.40 -7.15
C GLU A 106 2.88 39.57 -6.69
N GLU A 107 3.58 39.41 -5.56
CA GLU A 107 4.50 40.43 -5.06
C GLU A 107 5.88 40.20 -5.67
N ASP A 108 6.12 40.97 -6.73
CA ASP A 108 7.40 41.52 -7.20
C ASP A 108 8.62 40.61 -7.43
N ASP A 109 9.00 40.58 -8.71
CA ASP A 109 10.37 40.82 -9.19
C ASP A 109 11.40 39.67 -9.13
N ASP A 110 11.56 38.98 -10.26
CA ASP A 110 12.87 38.54 -10.80
C ASP A 110 12.68 38.01 -12.23
N GLY A 111 12.90 38.87 -13.22
CA GLY A 111 12.58 38.67 -14.65
C GLY A 111 13.31 37.55 -15.41
N ILE A 112 14.01 36.63 -14.74
CA ILE A 112 14.86 35.62 -15.39
C ILE A 112 14.25 34.19 -15.35
N GLN A 113 13.23 33.91 -14.55
CA GLN A 113 12.58 32.57 -14.51
C GLN A 113 11.34 32.41 -15.42
N LEU A 114 11.01 33.43 -16.24
CA LEU A 114 9.77 33.46 -17.00
C LEU A 114 9.69 32.44 -18.15
N LEU A 115 10.82 31.89 -18.62
CA LEU A 115 10.83 31.08 -19.84
C LEU A 115 10.37 29.62 -19.67
N GLU A 116 10.15 29.13 -18.44
CA GLU A 116 9.82 27.72 -18.18
C GLU A 116 8.65 27.51 -17.22
N ARG A 117 7.84 28.54 -17.00
CA ARG A 117 6.63 28.41 -16.19
C ARG A 117 5.52 27.76 -17.02
N LEU A 118 5.01 26.63 -16.54
CA LEU A 118 3.82 25.99 -17.12
C LEU A 118 2.64 26.96 -17.11
N SER A 119 1.84 26.94 -18.17
CA SER A 119 0.57 27.67 -18.20
C SER A 119 -0.42 27.11 -17.18
N ASP A 120 -1.36 27.92 -16.70
CA ASP A 120 -2.37 27.49 -15.73
C ASP A 120 -3.19 26.28 -16.21
N ASP A 121 -3.45 26.20 -17.51
CA ASP A 121 -4.17 25.08 -18.12
C ASP A 121 -3.33 23.81 -18.15
N GLU A 122 -2.01 23.91 -18.39
CA GLU A 122 -1.08 22.78 -18.26
C GLU A 122 -0.97 22.32 -16.81
N VAL A 123 -0.86 23.24 -15.85
CA VAL A 123 -0.86 22.93 -14.42
C VAL A 123 -2.11 22.15 -14.04
N LYS A 124 -3.30 22.64 -14.39
CA LYS A 124 -4.58 21.95 -14.14
C LYS A 124 -4.60 20.56 -14.78
N ARG A 125 -4.12 20.45 -16.03
CA ARG A 125 -4.04 19.17 -16.76
C ARG A 125 -3.13 18.17 -16.05
N PHE A 126 -1.96 18.60 -15.58
CA PHE A 126 -1.04 17.74 -14.84
C PHE A 126 -1.56 17.39 -13.44
N GLN A 127 -2.18 18.31 -12.72
CA GLN A 127 -2.83 18.02 -11.44
C GLN A 127 -3.92 16.97 -11.59
N LEU A 128 -4.75 17.07 -12.64
CA LEU A 128 -5.77 16.05 -12.94
C LEU A 128 -5.12 14.69 -13.27
N LYS A 129 -4.02 14.69 -14.02
CA LYS A 129 -3.24 13.48 -14.34
C LYS A 129 -2.65 12.84 -13.07
N LEU A 130 -2.11 13.65 -12.16
CA LEU A 130 -1.58 13.22 -10.88
C LEU A 130 -2.69 12.63 -10.00
N ALA A 131 -3.80 13.34 -9.80
CA ALA A 131 -4.93 12.87 -8.99
C ALA A 131 -5.46 11.52 -9.49
N ARG A 132 -5.61 11.34 -10.80
CA ARG A 132 -6.01 10.06 -11.40
C ARG A 132 -4.97 8.96 -11.17
N SER A 133 -3.68 9.28 -11.26
CA SER A 133 -2.60 8.33 -10.99
C SER A 133 -2.56 7.89 -9.51
N MET A 134 -2.84 8.81 -8.59
CA MET A 134 -2.96 8.52 -7.16
C MET A 134 -4.17 7.62 -6.87
N VAL A 135 -5.31 7.83 -7.54
CA VAL A 135 -6.45 6.90 -7.45
C VAL A 135 -6.05 5.49 -7.86
N VAL A 136 -5.32 5.33 -8.98
CA VAL A 136 -4.82 4.01 -9.41
C VAL A 136 -3.89 3.40 -8.36
N PHE A 137 -2.98 4.18 -7.78
CA PHE A 137 -2.10 3.72 -6.70
C PHE A 137 -2.88 3.17 -5.51
N VAL A 138 -3.88 3.93 -5.02
CA VAL A 138 -4.71 3.53 -3.88
C VAL A 138 -5.57 2.31 -4.24
N GLU A 139 -6.06 2.21 -5.48
CA GLU A 139 -6.83 1.06 -5.97
C GLU A 139 -6.01 -0.23 -5.98
N LEU A 140 -4.75 -0.17 -6.42
CA LEU A 140 -3.84 -1.32 -6.41
C LEU A 140 -3.50 -1.75 -4.97
N LEU A 141 -3.25 -0.81 -4.06
CA LEU A 141 -3.08 -1.10 -2.63
C LEU A 141 -4.32 -1.77 -2.04
N HIS A 142 -5.49 -1.23 -2.35
CA HIS A 142 -6.76 -1.77 -1.88
C HIS A 142 -6.93 -3.24 -2.30
N LEU A 143 -6.63 -3.56 -3.57
CA LEU A 143 -6.70 -4.93 -4.08
C LEU A 143 -5.79 -5.90 -3.30
N LEU A 144 -4.52 -5.53 -3.08
CA LEU A 144 -3.56 -6.38 -2.35
C LEU A 144 -3.98 -6.59 -0.90
N ILE A 145 -4.39 -5.52 -0.20
CA ILE A 145 -4.80 -5.59 1.21
C ILE A 145 -6.09 -6.38 1.36
N ALA A 146 -7.08 -6.15 0.49
CA ALA A 146 -8.33 -6.91 0.47
C ALA A 146 -8.07 -8.41 0.27
N ARG A 147 -7.26 -8.76 -0.73
CA ARG A 147 -6.90 -10.15 -1.02
C ARG A 147 -6.18 -10.81 0.14
N ASN A 148 -5.20 -10.14 0.75
CA ASN A 148 -4.50 -10.68 1.92
C ASN A 148 -5.46 -10.95 3.09
N ARG A 149 -6.43 -10.05 3.28
CA ARG A 149 -7.47 -10.25 4.29
C ARG A 149 -8.26 -11.52 4.02
N ASP A 150 -8.71 -11.72 2.78
CA ASP A 150 -9.51 -12.89 2.40
C ASP A 150 -8.74 -14.19 2.62
N MET A 151 -7.47 -14.24 2.17
CA MET A 151 -6.62 -15.41 2.37
C MET A 151 -6.39 -15.73 3.86
N LEU A 152 -6.12 -14.71 4.69
CA LEU A 152 -5.95 -14.92 6.14
C LEU A 152 -7.25 -15.38 6.80
N LEU A 153 -8.41 -14.87 6.38
CA LEU A 153 -9.71 -15.34 6.88
C LEU A 153 -9.93 -16.82 6.55
N ASP A 154 -9.56 -17.27 5.36
CA ASP A 154 -9.67 -18.68 4.96
C ASP A 154 -8.75 -19.59 5.79
N VAL A 155 -7.51 -19.14 6.08
CA VAL A 155 -6.58 -19.84 6.97
C VAL A 155 -7.17 -19.97 8.39
N ILE A 156 -7.71 -18.88 8.94
CA ILE A 156 -8.34 -18.87 10.27
C ILE A 156 -9.53 -19.84 10.32
N GLN A 157 -10.37 -19.83 9.28
CA GLN A 157 -11.52 -20.73 9.20
C GLN A 157 -11.11 -22.21 9.11
N THR A 158 -10.07 -22.51 8.33
CA THR A 158 -9.54 -23.87 8.17
C THR A 158 -8.99 -24.41 9.50
N ARG A 159 -8.27 -23.58 10.26
CA ARG A 159 -7.79 -23.95 11.60
C ARG A 159 -8.91 -24.21 12.59
N LYS A 160 -9.91 -23.33 12.62
CA LYS A 160 -11.08 -23.50 13.50
C LYS A 160 -11.83 -24.81 13.25
N LYS A 161 -11.90 -25.26 11.99
CA LYS A 161 -12.50 -26.56 11.63
C LYS A 161 -11.65 -27.74 12.11
N SER A 162 -10.32 -27.65 12.01
CA SER A 162 -9.39 -28.69 12.47
C SER A 162 -9.42 -28.87 14.00
N ASP A 163 -9.39 -27.76 14.76
CA ASP A 163 -9.44 -27.79 16.23
C ASP A 163 -10.76 -28.36 16.78
N GLY A 164 -11.87 -28.08 16.09
CA GLY A 164 -13.19 -28.62 16.45
C GLY A 164 -13.28 -30.14 16.32
N ALA A 165 -12.67 -30.72 15.29
CA ALA A 165 -12.67 -32.16 15.07
C ALA A 165 -11.82 -32.92 16.10
N ALA A 166 -10.68 -32.37 16.50
CA ALA A 166 -9.80 -32.99 17.50
C ALA A 166 -10.41 -32.99 18.92
N SER A 167 -11.25 -32.00 19.24
CA SER A 167 -11.90 -31.90 20.56
C SER A 167 -12.97 -32.99 20.78
N ILE A 168 -13.69 -33.40 19.74
CA ILE A 168 -14.80 -34.38 19.86
C ILE A 168 -14.28 -35.78 20.22
N HIS A 169 -13.08 -36.18 19.78
CA HIS A 169 -12.51 -37.49 20.08
C HIS A 169 -11.99 -37.66 21.52
N LYS A 170 -11.71 -36.57 22.26
CA LYS A 170 -11.25 -36.64 23.66
C LYS A 170 -12.38 -36.78 24.69
N SER A 171 -13.64 -36.56 24.30
CA SER A 171 -14.79 -36.62 25.22
C SER A 171 -15.36 -38.04 25.44
N LEU A 172 -15.02 -39.02 24.59
CA LEU A 172 -15.64 -40.35 24.62
C LEU A 172 -14.93 -41.42 25.49
N LYS A 173 -13.93 -41.05 26.29
CA LYS A 173 -13.27 -41.97 27.24
C LYS A 173 -13.42 -41.57 28.72
N ARG A 174 -14.47 -40.81 29.08
CA ARG A 174 -14.85 -40.69 30.50
C ARG A 174 -15.82 -41.82 30.85
N SER A 175 -15.21 -42.92 31.27
CA SER A 175 -15.83 -44.09 31.86
C SER A 175 -16.86 -43.73 32.92
N VAL A 176 -18.03 -44.34 32.75
CA VAL A 176 -19.10 -44.56 33.71
C VAL A 176 -18.57 -44.85 35.11
N SER A 177 -18.97 -44.03 36.08
CA SER A 177 -19.16 -44.45 37.47
C SER A 177 -20.28 -43.60 38.08
N ARG A 178 -21.47 -44.23 38.18
CA ARG A 178 -22.55 -43.95 39.13
C ARG A 178 -21.95 -44.02 40.58
N PRO A 179 -22.53 -43.37 41.61
CA PRO A 179 -23.91 -43.62 42.01
C PRO A 179 -24.75 -42.41 42.43
N GLU A 180 -26.01 -42.73 42.63
CA GLU A 180 -27.16 -41.95 43.08
C GLU A 180 -26.94 -41.27 44.44
N THR A 181 -27.50 -40.07 44.61
CA THR A 181 -28.23 -39.73 45.84
C THR A 181 -29.13 -38.52 45.62
N SER A 182 -30.41 -38.75 45.87
CA SER A 182 -31.50 -37.78 45.94
C SER A 182 -31.37 -36.88 47.17
N SER A 183 -31.56 -35.56 47.01
CA SER A 183 -32.14 -34.73 48.06
C SER A 183 -32.75 -33.46 47.47
N SER A 184 -33.86 -33.09 48.09
CA SER A 184 -34.86 -32.10 47.70
C SER A 184 -34.63 -30.71 48.29
N ARG A 185 -35.21 -29.72 47.59
CA ARG A 185 -35.81 -28.43 48.02
C ARG A 185 -35.01 -27.10 47.91
N PRO A 186 -35.74 -25.97 47.69
CA PRO A 186 -35.29 -24.65 47.19
C PRO A 186 -35.24 -23.61 48.35
N PRO A 187 -35.33 -22.27 48.14
CA PRO A 187 -35.01 -21.36 47.01
C PRO A 187 -33.92 -20.32 47.42
N ASP A 188 -33.50 -19.41 46.51
CA ASP A 188 -33.40 -17.96 46.79
C ASP A 188 -32.73 -17.15 45.67
N VAL A 189 -33.38 -16.02 45.40
CA VAL A 189 -32.95 -14.81 44.65
C VAL A 189 -32.32 -13.85 45.69
N PRO A 190 -31.65 -12.71 45.40
CA PRO A 190 -30.95 -12.16 44.22
C PRO A 190 -29.46 -11.82 44.52
N SER A 191 -28.64 -11.50 43.51
CA SER A 191 -27.66 -10.39 43.64
C SER A 191 -26.93 -10.05 42.33
N HIS A 192 -26.95 -8.76 42.02
CA HIS A 192 -26.02 -7.99 41.20
C HIS A 192 -24.58 -8.54 41.12
N ARG A 193 -24.00 -8.56 39.91
CA ARG A 193 -22.71 -7.86 39.65
C ARG A 193 -22.24 -7.88 38.19
N ARG A 194 -21.91 -6.66 37.76
CA ARG A 194 -20.82 -6.28 36.84
C ARG A 194 -21.01 -6.60 35.37
N TYR A 195 -21.70 -5.66 34.73
CA TYR A 195 -21.20 -4.99 33.53
C TYR A 195 -19.68 -4.79 33.62
N ARG A 196 -18.92 -5.47 32.75
CA ARG A 196 -17.49 -5.24 32.57
C ARG A 196 -17.33 -4.36 31.33
N SER A 197 -17.62 -3.08 31.50
CA SER A 197 -17.24 -2.04 30.54
C SER A 197 -15.71 -1.98 30.53
N ARG A 198 -15.09 -2.52 29.50
CA ARG A 198 -13.66 -2.36 29.26
C ARG A 198 -13.46 -0.98 28.64
N ALA A 199 -13.44 0.05 29.49
CA ALA A 199 -12.96 1.38 29.12
C ALA A 199 -11.48 1.23 28.73
N ARG A 200 -11.19 1.37 27.44
CA ARG A 200 -9.84 1.67 26.99
C ARG A 200 -9.60 3.13 27.34
N SER A 201 -8.79 3.33 28.38
CA SER A 201 -8.09 4.58 28.64
C SER A 201 -7.34 4.96 27.36
N PHE A 202 -7.86 6.00 26.70
CA PHE A 202 -7.08 6.78 25.75
C PHE A 202 -6.22 7.71 26.59
N GLY A 203 -4.91 7.54 26.50
CA GLY A 203 -3.96 8.53 27.01
C GLY A 203 -4.14 9.81 26.21
N THR A 204 -4.67 10.83 26.87
CA THR A 204 -4.49 12.24 26.53
C THR A 204 -3.02 12.57 26.64
N VAL A 205 -2.39 12.92 25.53
CA VAL A 205 -1.10 13.61 25.54
C VAL A 205 -1.41 15.09 25.62
N ASP A 206 -1.11 15.68 26.78
CA ASP A 206 -1.08 17.12 27.00
C ASP A 206 -0.08 17.76 26.05
N MET A 207 -0.57 18.67 25.20
CA MET A 207 0.25 19.52 24.34
C MET A 207 0.48 20.83 25.09
N ALA A 208 1.55 20.87 25.88
CA ALA A 208 1.98 22.07 26.57
C ALA A 208 2.62 23.06 25.58
N GLN A 209 2.07 24.28 25.59
CA GLN A 209 2.64 25.53 25.10
C GLN A 209 4.05 25.78 25.64
N ILE A 210 5.01 26.14 24.77
CA ILE A 210 6.12 27.05 25.12
C ILE A 210 6.37 28.02 23.96
N GLN A 211 6.43 29.29 24.34
CA GLN A 211 6.72 30.48 23.55
C GLN A 211 8.22 30.62 23.24
N SER A 212 8.51 31.20 22.07
CA SER A 212 9.48 32.27 21.77
C SER A 212 10.83 32.36 22.50
N GLU A 213 11.94 32.28 21.75
CA GLU A 213 13.09 33.23 21.73
C GLU A 213 14.16 32.70 20.72
N SER A 214 14.45 33.40 19.62
CA SER A 214 15.57 34.34 19.42
C SER A 214 16.98 33.72 19.43
N GLY A 215 17.67 33.74 18.26
CA GLY A 215 19.12 34.00 18.21
C GLY A 215 20.06 33.02 17.48
N ARG A 216 20.26 33.24 16.17
CA ARG A 216 21.53 33.19 15.39
C ARG A 216 22.37 31.87 15.26
N PRO A 217 23.27 31.78 14.25
CA PRO A 217 23.47 30.58 13.43
C PRO A 217 24.82 29.88 13.64
N SER A 218 24.91 28.59 13.30
CA SER A 218 26.07 27.96 12.62
C SER A 218 25.93 26.45 12.40
N ASP A 219 26.53 26.04 11.29
CA ASP A 219 27.15 24.75 10.94
C ASP A 219 26.31 23.46 10.83
N ASP A 220 26.03 23.13 9.56
CA ASP A 220 26.37 21.87 8.90
C ASP A 220 26.67 20.66 9.80
N THR A 221 25.66 19.81 10.03
CA THR A 221 25.86 18.36 10.00
C THR A 221 24.57 17.66 9.59
N ILE A 222 24.52 17.20 8.34
CA ILE A 222 23.43 16.39 7.80
C ILE A 222 23.47 15.02 8.49
N SER A 223 22.63 14.84 9.50
CA SER A 223 22.37 13.54 10.13
C SER A 223 21.13 12.93 9.49
N HIS A 224 21.34 11.96 8.59
CA HIS A 224 20.28 11.13 8.03
C HIS A 224 19.70 10.22 9.13
N SER A 225 18.59 10.64 9.73
CA SER A 225 17.75 9.75 10.54
C SER A 225 16.96 8.82 9.63
N ALA A 226 17.58 7.69 9.29
CA ALA A 226 16.89 6.55 8.70
C ALA A 226 16.14 5.81 9.81
N THR A 227 14.81 5.84 9.75
CA THR A 227 13.95 4.99 10.58
C THR A 227 14.20 3.53 10.19
N HIS A 228 15.13 2.88 10.90
CA HIS A 228 15.45 1.47 10.77
C HIS A 228 14.23 0.63 11.18
N VAL A 229 13.48 0.13 10.19
CA VAL A 229 12.67 -1.07 10.37
C VAL A 229 13.65 -2.22 10.52
N ALA A 230 13.81 -2.71 11.75
CA ALA A 230 14.72 -3.80 12.07
C ALA A 230 14.34 -5.07 11.28
N THR A 231 15.08 -5.34 10.20
CA THR A 231 15.11 -6.63 9.53
C THR A 231 16.01 -7.55 10.35
N ASN A 232 15.41 -8.27 11.30
CA ASN A 232 16.07 -9.41 11.96
C ASN A 232 16.24 -10.54 10.94
N GLU A 233 17.37 -10.56 10.23
CA GLU A 233 17.84 -11.70 9.45
C GLU A 233 18.59 -12.66 10.40
N GLU A 234 17.82 -13.39 11.22
CA GLU A 234 18.37 -14.42 12.09
C GLU A 234 18.29 -15.78 11.41
N SER A 235 19.46 -16.29 11.02
CA SER A 235 19.65 -17.61 10.44
C SER A 235 19.46 -18.68 11.53
N HIS A 236 18.24 -19.20 11.69
CA HIS A 236 17.94 -20.25 12.68
C HIS A 236 17.81 -21.64 12.06
N SER A 237 18.51 -22.57 12.71
CA SER A 237 18.56 -24.00 12.49
C SER A 237 17.20 -24.69 12.56
N VAL A 238 17.03 -25.70 11.71
CA VAL A 238 15.84 -26.56 11.54
C VAL A 238 15.63 -27.45 12.77
N ALA A 239 14.91 -26.95 13.77
CA ALA A 239 14.26 -27.79 14.79
C ALA A 239 12.75 -27.74 14.55
N GLU A 240 12.15 -28.89 14.22
CA GLU A 240 10.70 -29.07 14.03
C GLU A 240 9.95 -28.71 15.32
N SER A 241 9.55 -27.44 15.44
CA SER A 241 8.69 -26.97 16.51
C SER A 241 7.27 -26.85 15.95
N THR A 242 6.37 -27.70 16.44
CA THR A 242 4.94 -27.71 16.09
C THR A 242 4.17 -26.49 16.61
N GLY A 243 4.85 -25.55 17.28
CA GLY A 243 4.30 -24.27 17.74
C GLY A 243 4.35 -23.11 16.72
N THR A 244 5.14 -23.21 15.65
CA THR A 244 5.45 -22.07 14.76
C THR A 244 4.26 -21.57 13.95
N ASP A 245 3.34 -22.45 13.56
CA ASP A 245 2.31 -22.10 12.59
C ASP A 245 1.26 -21.16 13.19
N LYS A 246 0.95 -21.32 14.48
CA LYS A 246 0.05 -20.42 15.20
C LYS A 246 0.66 -19.02 15.26
N ASP A 247 1.90 -18.93 15.72
CA ASP A 247 2.61 -17.67 15.89
C ASP A 247 2.78 -16.93 14.56
N ARG A 248 3.07 -17.65 13.46
CA ARG A 248 3.16 -17.07 12.10
C ARG A 248 1.85 -16.46 11.64
N THR A 249 0.72 -17.14 11.87
CA THR A 249 -0.59 -16.60 11.49
C THR A 249 -0.99 -15.41 12.36
N ASP A 250 -0.71 -15.47 13.67
CA ASP A 250 -0.96 -14.34 14.56
C ASP A 250 -0.10 -13.12 14.17
N ALA A 251 1.15 -13.32 13.77
CA ALA A 251 2.01 -12.29 13.21
C ALA A 251 1.45 -11.71 11.90
N ALA A 252 1.00 -12.56 10.97
CA ALA A 252 0.40 -12.13 9.72
C ALA A 252 -0.92 -11.35 9.93
N ILE A 253 -1.74 -11.73 10.91
CA ILE A 253 -2.95 -10.99 11.30
C ILE A 253 -2.61 -9.61 11.86
N ARG A 254 -1.56 -9.52 12.69
CA ARG A 254 -1.09 -8.23 13.23
C ARG A 254 -0.62 -7.32 12.10
N LEU A 255 0.23 -7.83 11.21
CA LEU A 255 0.71 -7.10 10.04
C LEU A 255 -0.46 -6.63 9.15
N GLN A 256 -1.42 -7.51 8.87
CA GLN A 256 -2.60 -7.16 8.09
C GLN A 256 -3.43 -6.04 8.75
N SER A 257 -3.53 -6.03 10.08
CA SER A 257 -4.23 -4.98 10.84
C SER A 257 -3.48 -3.64 10.80
N GLU A 258 -2.16 -3.67 10.70
CA GLU A 258 -1.33 -2.48 10.48
C GLU A 258 -1.49 -1.94 9.07
N LEU A 259 -1.36 -2.78 8.04
CA LEU A 259 -1.55 -2.39 6.64
C LEU A 259 -2.92 -1.73 6.41
N GLN A 260 -3.99 -2.28 6.99
CA GLN A 260 -5.33 -1.69 6.90
C GLN A 260 -5.41 -0.30 7.55
N ARG A 261 -4.80 -0.10 8.72
CA ARG A 261 -4.79 1.20 9.41
C ARG A 261 -4.01 2.24 8.62
N SER A 262 -2.81 1.87 8.15
CA SER A 262 -1.98 2.74 7.32
C SER A 262 -2.68 3.12 6.01
N PHE A 263 -3.33 2.16 5.35
CA PHE A 263 -4.13 2.41 4.15
C PHE A 263 -5.32 3.35 4.40
N ILE A 264 -6.09 3.15 5.48
CA ILE A 264 -7.21 4.04 5.83
C ILE A 264 -6.69 5.46 6.10
N SER A 265 -5.57 5.59 6.82
CA SER A 265 -4.93 6.88 7.09
C SER A 265 -4.53 7.59 5.79
N LEU A 266 -3.92 6.86 4.86
CA LEU A 266 -3.57 7.37 3.54
C LEU A 266 -4.81 7.85 2.77
N CYS A 267 -5.86 7.03 2.70
CA CYS A 267 -7.11 7.40 2.02
C CYS A 267 -7.76 8.65 2.62
N LYS A 268 -7.78 8.77 3.96
CA LYS A 268 -8.31 9.95 4.67
C LYS A 268 -7.55 11.22 4.28
N ALA A 269 -6.22 11.14 4.18
CA ALA A 269 -5.38 12.27 3.80
C ALA A 269 -5.58 12.65 2.32
N LEU A 270 -5.60 11.66 1.42
CA LEU A 270 -5.64 11.90 -0.03
C LEU A 270 -7.03 12.28 -0.57
N TYR A 271 -8.10 11.76 0.03
CA TYR A 271 -9.47 11.96 -0.46
C TYR A 271 -9.86 13.42 -0.72
N PRO A 272 -9.68 14.38 0.22
CA PRO A 272 -10.08 15.76 -0.01
C PRO A 272 -9.33 16.41 -1.18
N MET A 273 -8.04 16.09 -1.35
CA MET A 273 -7.19 16.64 -2.41
C MET A 273 -7.61 16.11 -3.78
N ILE A 274 -7.80 14.78 -3.88
CA ILE A 274 -8.27 14.13 -5.10
C ILE A 274 -9.66 14.65 -5.47
N LEU A 275 -10.57 14.77 -4.49
CA LEU A 275 -11.92 15.28 -4.72
C LEU A 275 -11.91 16.73 -5.22
N GLY A 276 -11.05 17.58 -4.68
CA GLY A 276 -10.92 18.97 -5.07
C GLY A 276 -10.48 19.17 -6.53
N ILE A 277 -9.69 18.23 -7.06
CA ILE A 277 -9.16 18.28 -8.43
C ILE A 277 -10.06 17.53 -9.43
N MET A 278 -10.51 16.32 -9.10
CA MET A 278 -11.30 15.47 -10.00
C MET A 278 -12.81 15.78 -9.95
N GLY A 279 -13.29 16.40 -8.87
CA GLY A 279 -14.71 16.58 -8.62
C GLY A 279 -15.46 15.29 -8.22
N PRO A 280 -16.74 15.40 -7.84
CA PRO A 280 -17.51 14.29 -7.27
C PRO A 280 -17.96 13.23 -8.29
N SER A 281 -18.03 13.58 -9.59
CA SER A 281 -18.45 12.66 -10.65
C SER A 281 -17.36 11.67 -11.04
N GLU A 282 -16.10 12.09 -11.04
CA GLU A 282 -14.95 11.24 -11.39
C GLU A 282 -14.34 10.53 -10.17
N THR A 283 -14.42 11.13 -8.98
CA THR A 283 -13.83 10.54 -7.77
C THR A 283 -14.56 9.24 -7.38
N PRO A 284 -13.85 8.10 -7.23
CA PRO A 284 -14.50 6.84 -6.87
C PRO A 284 -15.19 6.91 -5.51
N ARG A 285 -16.47 6.50 -5.46
CA ARG A 285 -17.28 6.51 -4.22
C ARG A 285 -16.65 5.68 -3.11
N TRP A 286 -15.95 4.61 -3.45
CA TRP A 286 -15.30 3.74 -2.48
C TRP A 286 -14.16 4.43 -1.74
N LEU A 287 -13.47 5.39 -2.36
CA LEU A 287 -12.39 6.14 -1.72
C LEU A 287 -12.92 6.93 -0.52
N LYS A 288 -14.10 7.54 -0.67
CA LYS A 288 -14.82 8.18 0.44
C LYS A 288 -15.21 7.17 1.53
N GLN A 289 -15.67 5.98 1.12
CA GLN A 289 -16.09 4.93 2.07
C GLN A 289 -14.93 4.34 2.85
N CYS A 290 -13.73 4.24 2.25
CA CYS A 290 -12.52 3.80 2.95
C CYS A 290 -12.14 4.70 4.11
N SER A 291 -12.52 5.98 4.05
CA SER A 291 -12.32 6.93 5.14
C SER A 291 -13.25 6.71 6.33
N LEU A 292 -14.23 5.81 6.23
CA LEU A 292 -15.08 5.44 7.36
C LEU A 292 -14.37 4.44 8.28
N ASP A 293 -14.47 4.68 9.58
CA ASP A 293 -13.99 3.73 10.57
C ASP A 293 -14.80 2.43 10.42
N ASN A 294 -14.11 1.29 10.35
CA ASN A 294 -14.64 -0.06 10.11
C ASN A 294 -14.80 -0.51 8.65
N TYR A 295 -14.32 0.22 7.64
CA TYR A 295 -14.45 -0.19 6.22
C TYR A 295 -14.07 -1.66 5.93
N PHE A 296 -12.95 -2.15 6.46
CA PHE A 296 -12.56 -3.56 6.29
C PHE A 296 -13.34 -4.51 7.21
N SER A 297 -13.71 -4.06 8.40
CA SER A 297 -14.47 -4.85 9.39
C SER A 297 -15.93 -5.08 8.98
N SER A 298 -16.53 -4.14 8.25
CA SER A 298 -17.90 -4.24 7.71
C SER A 298 -18.00 -5.07 6.43
N TYR A 299 -16.88 -5.60 5.91
CA TYR A 299 -16.80 -6.28 4.61
C TYR A 299 -17.22 -5.42 3.40
N THR A 300 -17.34 -4.09 3.56
CA THR A 300 -17.70 -3.16 2.47
C THR A 300 -16.66 -3.19 1.33
N TYR A 301 -15.40 -3.48 1.66
CA TYR A 301 -14.34 -3.67 0.66
C TYR A 301 -14.65 -4.74 -0.39
N ARG A 302 -15.38 -5.80 -0.04
CA ARG A 302 -15.79 -6.86 -1.00
C ARG A 302 -16.87 -6.39 -1.98
N GLN A 303 -17.69 -5.43 -1.56
CA GLN A 303 -18.74 -4.83 -2.40
C GLN A 303 -18.18 -3.76 -3.32
N THR A 304 -16.96 -3.30 -3.05
CA THR A 304 -16.26 -2.32 -3.88
C THR A 304 -15.91 -2.99 -5.19
N LYS A 305 -16.80 -2.87 -6.17
CA LYS A 305 -16.52 -3.21 -7.55
C LYS A 305 -15.49 -2.20 -8.03
N ILE A 306 -14.22 -2.55 -7.83
CA ILE A 306 -13.12 -1.99 -8.60
C ILE A 306 -13.42 -2.39 -10.04
N ARG A 307 -14.12 -1.51 -10.76
CA ARG A 307 -14.47 -1.74 -12.16
C ARG A 307 -13.13 -1.84 -12.86
N LYS A 308 -12.75 -3.08 -13.19
CA LYS A 308 -11.46 -3.48 -13.77
C LYS A 308 -10.85 -2.29 -14.53
N LEU A 309 -9.62 -1.95 -14.17
CA LEU A 309 -8.71 -0.95 -14.76
C LEU A 309 -8.89 -0.74 -16.29
N ALA A 310 -9.38 -1.74 -17.02
CA ALA A 310 -9.87 -1.70 -18.40
C ALA A 310 -10.81 -0.53 -18.79
N ARG A 311 -11.60 0.07 -17.87
CA ARG A 311 -12.40 1.27 -18.21
C ARG A 311 -11.69 2.58 -17.92
N CYS A 312 -10.66 2.56 -17.07
CA CYS A 312 -9.79 3.70 -16.92
C CYS A 312 -8.81 3.68 -18.09
N GLY A 313 -9.21 4.35 -19.19
CA GLY A 313 -8.28 4.82 -20.21
C GLY A 313 -7.09 5.60 -19.63
N VAL A 314 -7.05 5.88 -18.32
CA VAL A 314 -5.91 6.35 -17.54
C VAL A 314 -4.65 5.51 -17.76
N PHE A 315 -4.72 4.17 -17.92
CA PHE A 315 -3.52 3.42 -18.31
C PHE A 315 -3.06 3.73 -19.74
N CYS A 316 -3.96 4.15 -20.65
CA CYS A 316 -3.62 4.59 -22.00
C CYS A 316 -3.32 6.10 -22.14
N VAL A 317 -3.79 6.92 -21.20
CA VAL A 317 -3.67 8.40 -21.24
C VAL A 317 -2.50 8.87 -20.38
N VAL A 318 -2.15 8.13 -19.32
CA VAL A 318 -0.99 8.46 -18.48
C VAL A 318 0.31 7.96 -19.10
N TYR A 319 0.26 6.77 -19.70
CA TYR A 319 1.36 6.18 -20.43
C TYR A 319 1.30 6.67 -21.87
N ASP A 320 2.19 7.61 -22.20
CA ASP A 320 2.54 7.90 -23.58
C ASP A 320 2.87 6.59 -24.33
N ALA A 321 2.79 6.56 -25.66
CA ALA A 321 2.90 5.33 -26.46
C ALA A 321 4.14 4.46 -26.11
N LEU A 322 5.20 5.07 -25.58
CA LEU A 322 6.42 4.43 -25.11
C LEU A 322 6.25 3.60 -23.83
N ALA A 323 5.46 4.09 -22.90
CA ALA A 323 5.25 3.44 -21.62
C ALA A 323 4.11 2.40 -21.74
N LEU A 324 3.15 2.61 -22.65
CA LEU A 324 2.22 1.57 -23.09
C LEU A 324 2.97 0.45 -23.83
N ARG A 325 3.96 0.78 -24.68
CA ARG A 325 4.88 -0.22 -25.27
C ARG A 325 5.69 -0.95 -24.21
N MET A 326 6.08 -0.30 -23.13
CA MET A 326 6.82 -0.96 -22.04
C MET A 326 5.91 -1.90 -21.24
N ILE A 327 4.68 -1.48 -20.91
CA ILE A 327 3.68 -2.35 -20.29
C ILE A 327 3.30 -3.48 -21.25
N LEU A 328 3.08 -3.20 -22.53
CA LEU A 328 2.76 -4.22 -23.53
C LEU A 328 3.92 -5.18 -23.73
N ARG A 329 5.19 -4.72 -23.71
CA ARG A 329 6.39 -5.57 -23.74
C ARG A 329 6.52 -6.39 -22.47
N ILE A 330 6.21 -5.82 -21.30
CA ILE A 330 6.18 -6.58 -20.04
C ILE A 330 5.07 -7.63 -20.12
N MET A 331 3.87 -7.27 -20.55
CA MET A 331 2.78 -8.24 -20.71
C MET A 331 3.10 -9.30 -21.76
N LEU A 332 3.71 -8.95 -22.90
CA LEU A 332 4.13 -9.88 -23.95
C LEU A 332 5.27 -10.78 -23.50
N CYS A 333 6.27 -10.26 -22.78
CA CYS A 333 7.32 -11.08 -22.16
C CYS A 333 6.73 -12.03 -21.12
N MET A 334 5.79 -11.56 -20.30
CA MET A 334 5.14 -12.41 -19.30
C MET A 334 4.22 -13.45 -19.95
N LEU A 335 3.48 -13.11 -21.01
CA LEU A 335 2.71 -14.07 -21.81
C LEU A 335 3.62 -15.08 -22.50
N SER A 336 4.76 -14.64 -23.04
CA SER A 336 5.76 -15.52 -23.64
C SER A 336 6.37 -16.46 -22.60
N GLN A 337 6.67 -15.99 -21.39
CA GLN A 337 7.16 -16.83 -20.30
C GLN A 337 6.08 -17.81 -19.82
N CYS A 338 4.82 -17.38 -19.69
CA CYS A 338 3.72 -18.27 -19.33
C CYS A 338 3.47 -19.35 -20.40
N ILE A 339 3.67 -19.05 -21.69
CA ILE A 339 3.57 -20.05 -22.77
C ILE A 339 4.74 -21.03 -22.71
N VAL A 340 5.96 -20.56 -22.43
CA VAL A 340 7.15 -21.41 -22.33
C VAL A 340 7.11 -22.33 -21.11
N PHE A 341 6.57 -21.87 -19.98
CA PHE A 341 6.44 -22.70 -18.76
C PHE A 341 5.11 -23.48 -18.68
N GLY A 342 4.19 -23.31 -19.63
CA GLY A 342 2.84 -23.87 -19.59
C GLY A 342 2.55 -25.00 -20.57
N LEU A 343 3.52 -25.43 -21.39
CA LEU A 343 3.32 -26.44 -22.43
C LEU A 343 3.98 -27.80 -22.17
N ASP A 344 4.84 -27.93 -21.16
CA ASP A 344 5.54 -29.20 -20.89
C ASP A 344 4.83 -30.10 -19.86
N ASP A 345 3.75 -29.63 -19.23
CA ASP A 345 3.01 -30.37 -18.19
C ASP A 345 1.50 -30.52 -18.48
N PHE A 346 1.10 -30.63 -19.75
CA PHE A 346 -0.28 -31.00 -20.14
C PHE A 346 -0.36 -32.21 -21.06
#